data_AF-A0A100Y093-F1
#
_entry.id   AF-A0A100Y093-F1
#
_cell.length_a   1.000
_cell.length_b   1.000
_cell.length_c   1.000
_cell.angle_alpha   90.00
_cell.angle_beta   90.00
_cell.angle_gamma   90.00
#
_symmetry.space_group_name_H-M   'P 1'
#
loop_
_entity.id
_entity.type
_entity.pdbx_description
1 polymer ?
#
loop_
_entity_poly.entity_id
_entity_poly.type
_entity_poly.pdbx_seq_one_letter_code
_entity_poly.pdbx_strand_id
1 'polypeptide(L)'
;MRCVIASFPFDFVPSEVQTLMAGVTPEPAVGPCAVIGDHTYPVKQVGEVITRQDRRDFTAAEVTRALRRLGFTCVTAPTPSADPLG
;
A
#
# COMPACT_ATOMS: atom_id res chain seq x y z
N MET A 1 -11.63 -11.02 -2.02
CA MET A 1 -10.83 -11.48 -3.19
C MET A 1 -9.55 -12.08 -2.66
N ARG A 2 -9.14 -13.25 -3.17
CA ARG A 2 -7.94 -13.92 -2.68
C ARG A 2 -6.69 -13.32 -3.31
N CYS A 3 -5.84 -12.68 -2.52
CA CYS A 3 -4.55 -12.14 -2.94
C CYS A 3 -3.42 -12.85 -2.19
N VAL A 4 -2.38 -13.27 -2.91
CA VAL A 4 -1.20 -13.88 -2.28
C VAL A 4 -0.18 -12.79 -2.01
N ILE A 5 0.23 -12.64 -0.76
CA ILE A 5 1.30 -11.72 -0.31
C ILE A 5 2.30 -12.56 0.49
N ALA A 6 3.60 -12.44 0.20
CA ALA A 6 4.66 -13.25 0.85
C ALA A 6 4.40 -14.78 0.79
N SER A 7 3.82 -15.28 -0.32
CA SER A 7 3.41 -16.69 -0.49
C SER A 7 2.20 -17.15 0.36
N PHE A 8 1.55 -16.26 1.11
CA PHE A 8 0.34 -16.58 1.88
C PHE A 8 -0.93 -16.04 1.21
N PRO A 9 -1.99 -16.86 1.06
CA PRO A 9 -3.27 -16.39 0.55
C PRO A 9 -4.01 -15.60 1.62
N PHE A 10 -4.30 -14.34 1.34
CA PHE A 10 -5.15 -13.49 2.14
C PHE A 10 -6.45 -13.20 1.39
N ASP A 11 -7.56 -13.24 2.11
CA ASP A 11 -8.87 -12.89 1.60
C ASP A 11 -9.27 -11.53 2.16
N PHE A 12 -8.92 -10.47 1.43
CA PHE A 12 -9.31 -9.11 1.79
C PHE A 12 -10.51 -8.65 0.96
N VAL A 13 -11.31 -7.76 1.54
CA VAL A 13 -12.33 -6.97 0.83
C VAL A 13 -11.99 -5.48 0.89
N PRO A 14 -12.37 -4.67 -0.12
CA PRO A 14 -12.00 -3.25 -0.18
C PRO A 14 -12.45 -2.45 1.05
N SER A 15 -13.65 -2.74 1.57
CA SER A 15 -14.20 -2.09 2.76
C SER A 15 -13.34 -2.35 4.01
N GLU A 16 -12.82 -3.57 4.16
CA GLU A 16 -11.99 -3.95 5.30
C GLU A 16 -10.65 -3.23 5.27
N VAL A 17 -10.03 -3.13 4.09
CA VAL A 17 -8.80 -2.33 3.91
C VAL A 17 -9.05 -0.86 4.28
N GLN A 18 -10.17 -0.27 3.84
CA GLN A 18 -10.53 1.10 4.20
C GLN A 18 -10.73 1.26 5.72
N THR A 19 -11.44 0.34 6.37
CA THR A 19 -11.65 0.36 7.83
C THR A 19 -10.34 0.25 8.60
N LEU A 20 -9.44 -0.65 8.19
CA LEU A 20 -8.13 -0.81 8.81
C LEU A 20 -7.25 0.44 8.63
N MET A 21 -7.41 1.16 7.52
CA MET A 21 -6.64 2.36 7.19
C MET A 21 -7.22 3.65 7.79
N ALA A 22 -8.51 3.67 8.13
CA ALA A 22 -9.20 4.88 8.61
C ALA A 22 -8.59 5.48 9.89
N GLY A 23 -7.92 4.68 10.72
CA GLY A 23 -7.21 5.12 11.92
C GLY A 23 -5.70 5.25 11.75
N VAL A 24 -5.18 5.05 10.53
CA VAL A 24 -3.74 5.01 10.27
C VAL A 24 -3.29 6.35 9.70
N THR A 25 -2.29 6.95 10.34
CA THR A 25 -1.66 8.17 9.85
C THR A 25 -0.88 7.88 8.56
N PRO A 26 -1.17 8.54 7.43
CA PRO A 26 -0.43 8.32 6.19
C PRO A 26 1.04 8.72 6.35
N GLU A 27 1.96 7.82 6.01
CA GLU A 27 3.37 8.16 5.86
C GLU A 27 3.60 8.98 4.60
N PRO A 28 4.74 9.71 4.50
CA PRO A 28 5.11 10.43 3.29
C PRO A 28 5.04 9.48 2.08
N ALA A 29 4.17 9.83 1.14
CA ALA A 29 3.93 9.07 -0.08
C ALA A 29 5.17 9.15 -0.97
N VAL A 30 6.09 8.21 -0.79
CA VAL A 30 7.37 8.14 -1.50
C VAL A 30 7.41 6.85 -2.31
N GLY A 31 7.44 6.96 -3.64
CA GLY A 31 7.41 5.79 -4.53
C GLY A 31 6.00 5.17 -4.65
N PRO A 32 5.87 3.83 -4.72
CA PRO A 32 4.58 3.18 -4.98
C PRO A 32 3.60 3.36 -3.80
N CYS A 33 2.47 3.98 -4.09
CA CYS A 33 1.41 4.30 -3.13
C CYS A 33 0.04 3.84 -3.65
N ALA A 34 -0.91 3.65 -2.74
CA ALA A 34 -2.30 3.37 -3.03
C ALA A 34 -3.20 4.45 -2.46
N VAL A 35 -4.19 4.86 -3.26
CA VAL A 35 -5.23 5.80 -2.86
C VAL A 35 -6.31 5.00 -2.15
N ILE A 36 -6.54 5.29 -0.88
CA ILE A 36 -7.53 4.65 -0.01
C ILE A 36 -8.39 5.75 0.60
N GLY A 37 -9.66 5.80 0.21
CA GLY A 37 -10.50 6.96 0.49
C GLY A 37 -9.92 8.22 -0.17
N ASP A 38 -9.75 9.28 0.60
CA ASP A 38 -9.18 10.56 0.16
C ASP A 38 -7.67 10.69 0.42
N HIS A 39 -7.03 9.66 0.99
CA HIS A 39 -5.62 9.70 1.37
C HIS A 39 -4.78 8.75 0.52
N THR A 40 -3.52 9.13 0.31
CA THR A 40 -2.52 8.32 -0.39
C THR A 40 -1.58 7.70 0.63
N TYR A 41 -1.51 6.38 0.65
CA TYR A 41 -0.68 5.62 1.56
C TYR A 41 0.40 4.83 0.80
N PRO A 42 1.64 4.78 1.28
CA PRO A 42 2.65 3.91 0.68
C PRO A 42 2.20 2.45 0.75
N VAL A 43 2.31 1.73 -0.36
CA VAL A 43 1.79 0.34 -0.44
C VAL A 43 2.45 -0.58 0.59
N LYS A 44 3.68 -0.27 1.03
CA LYS A 44 4.35 -1.04 2.09
C LYS A 44 3.70 -0.85 3.46
N GLN A 45 3.28 0.38 3.79
CA GLN A 45 2.51 0.66 5.01
C GLN A 45 1.15 -0.02 4.94
N VAL A 46 0.49 0.06 3.78
CA VAL A 46 -0.81 -0.62 3.58
C VAL A 46 -0.67 -2.11 3.80
N GLY A 47 0.33 -2.72 3.17
CA GLY A 47 0.66 -4.14 3.32
C GLY A 47 0.88 -4.54 4.78
N GLU A 48 1.71 -3.81 5.51
CA GLU A 48 2.02 -4.10 6.91
C GLU A 48 0.77 -4.10 7.80
N VAL A 49 -0.12 -3.11 7.65
CA VAL A 49 -1.32 -3.03 8.49
C VAL A 49 -2.31 -4.15 8.16
N ILE A 50 -2.53 -4.45 6.87
CA ILE A 50 -3.53 -5.45 6.46
C ILE A 50 -3.03 -6.89 6.67
N THR A 51 -1.74 -7.16 6.49
CA THR A 51 -1.16 -8.50 6.69
C THR A 51 -0.61 -8.71 8.10
N ARG A 52 -0.36 -7.63 8.85
CA ARG A 52 0.38 -7.62 10.12
C ARG A 52 1.78 -8.25 10.01
N GLN A 53 2.36 -8.27 8.81
CA GLN A 53 3.72 -8.74 8.54
C GLN A 53 4.69 -7.58 8.44
N ASP A 54 5.99 -7.86 8.60
CA ASP A 54 7.01 -6.84 8.44
C ASP A 54 7.12 -6.43 6.96
N ARG A 55 7.36 -5.14 6.72
CA ARG A 55 7.63 -4.60 5.37
C ARG A 55 8.82 -5.27 4.68
N ARG A 56 9.65 -6.03 5.40
CA ARG A 56 10.77 -6.81 4.86
C ARG A 56 10.35 -8.16 4.25
N ASP A 57 9.20 -8.69 4.66
CA ASP A 57 8.71 -9.99 4.20
C ASP A 57 8.07 -9.94 2.80
N PHE A 58 7.68 -8.76 2.33
CA PHE A 58 7.04 -8.56 1.04
C PHE A 58 7.55 -7.33 0.29
N THR A 59 7.36 -7.35 -1.02
CA THR A 59 7.76 -6.25 -1.91
C THR A 59 6.62 -5.29 -2.16
N ALA A 60 6.95 -4.01 -2.39
CA ALA A 60 5.95 -3.01 -2.76
C ALA A 60 5.17 -3.39 -4.03
N ALA A 61 5.82 -4.07 -4.99
CA ALA A 61 5.20 -4.52 -6.22
C ALA A 61 4.12 -5.60 -5.98
N GLU A 62 4.35 -6.53 -5.05
CA GLU A 62 3.36 -7.54 -4.67
C GLU A 62 2.11 -6.88 -4.07
N VAL A 63 2.29 -5.98 -3.10
CA VAL A 63 1.17 -5.28 -2.47
C VAL A 63 0.43 -4.40 -3.48
N THR A 64 1.16 -3.68 -4.34
CA THR A 64 0.57 -2.90 -5.44
C THR A 64 -0.32 -3.76 -6.34
N ARG A 65 0.14 -4.96 -6.72
CA ARG A 65 -0.65 -5.88 -7.54
C ARG A 65 -1.89 -6.38 -6.80
N ALA A 66 -1.78 -6.69 -5.51
CA ALA A 66 -2.91 -7.09 -4.67
C ALA A 66 -3.96 -5.98 -4.56
N LEU A 67 -3.53 -4.75 -4.27
CA LEU A 67 -4.41 -3.59 -4.15
C LEU A 67 -5.09 -3.24 -5.48
N ARG A 68 -4.35 -3.25 -6.61
CA ARG A 68 -4.96 -3.08 -7.94
C ARG A 68 -5.99 -4.14 -8.25
N ARG A 69 -5.74 -5.40 -7.85
CA ARG A 69 -6.69 -6.51 -8.02
C ARG A 69 -7.95 -6.30 -7.20
N LEU A 70 -7.83 -5.79 -5.99
CA LEU A 70 -8.94 -5.39 -5.13
C LEU A 70 -9.73 -4.18 -5.66
N GLY A 71 -9.22 -3.48 -6.68
CA GLY A 71 -9.87 -2.30 -7.27
C GLY A 71 -9.36 -0.96 -6.74
N PHE A 72 -8.26 -0.95 -5.97
CA PHE A 72 -7.63 0.29 -5.51
C PHE A 72 -6.77 0.93 -6.59
N THR A 73 -6.78 2.27 -6.63
CA THR A 73 -5.91 3.06 -7.48
C THR A 73 -4.51 3.10 -6.88
N CYS A 74 -3.52 2.60 -7.61
CA CYS A 74 -2.12 2.71 -7.21
C CYS A 74 -1.42 3.77 -8.04
N VAL A 75 -0.70 4.68 -7.39
CA VAL A 75 0.04 5.79 -7.98
C VAL A 75 1.50 5.71 -7.55
N THR A 76 2.42 6.11 -8.40
CA THR A 76 3.81 6.30 -7.99
C THR A 76 3.98 7.76 -7.63
N ALA A 77 4.08 8.05 -6.33
CA ALA A 77 4.36 9.38 -5.86
C ALA A 77 5.84 9.71 -6.16
N PRO A 78 6.14 10.95 -6.58
CA PRO A 78 7.52 11.37 -6.80
C PRO A 78 8.26 11.17 -5.48
N THR A 79 9.39 10.45 -5.54
CA THR A 79 10.41 10.56 -4.49
C THR A 79 10.67 12.05 -4.29
N PRO A 80 10.81 12.56 -3.05
CA PRO A 80 11.29 13.92 -2.85
C PRO A 80 12.63 13.95 -3.57
N SER A 81 12.61 14.53 -4.77
CA SER A 81 13.84 14.84 -5.47
C SER A 81 14.51 15.77 -4.49
N ALA A 82 15.63 15.34 -3.93
CA ALA A 82 16.61 16.32 -3.51
C ALA A 82 16.73 17.27 -4.70
N ASP A 83 16.36 18.53 -4.49
CA ASP A 83 16.56 19.60 -5.45
C ASP A 83 17.95 19.42 -6.10
N PRO A 84 18.07 19.33 -7.43
CA PRO A 84 19.34 19.60 -8.07
C PRO A 84 19.51 21.12 -8.07
N LEU A 85 19.80 21.70 -6.90
CA LEU A 85 20.33 23.05 -6.82
C LEU A 85 21.86 22.94 -6.81
N GLY A 86 22.42 23.05 -8.02
CA GLY A 86 23.84 23.25 -8.32
C GLY A 86 23.95 23.97 -9.64
#